data_AF-A0A8T4X6R2-F1
#
_entry.id   AF-A0A8T4X6R2-F1
#
_cell.length_a   1.000
_cell.length_b   1.000
_cell.length_c   1.000
_cell.angle_alpha   90.00
_cell.angle_beta   90.00
_cell.angle_gamma   90.00
#
_symmetry.space_group_name_H-M   'P 1'
#
loop_
_entity.id
_entity.type
_entity.pdbx_description
1 polymer ?
#
loop_
_entity_poly.entity_id
_entity_poly.type
_entity_poly.pdbx_seq_one_letter_code
_entity_poly.pdbx_strand_id
1 'polypeptide(L)'
;MPISIPHILSGISIALLVIYGVDVVVGGGGAGDGFLPFDAMTRGVAFGFPPIILSIVAFFIAKKPPYTGLGIMLIITGVLIIIGGIMSVTSSVETENSARMMGEGGSLIVIGIIIAALGAIKIKKSKSSVK
;
A
#
# COMPACT_ATOMS: atom_id res chain seq x y z
N MET A 1 -20.38 7.86 12.58
CA MET A 1 -19.28 7.13 13.24
C MET A 1 -18.17 8.12 13.54
N PRO A 2 -17.65 8.23 14.78
CA PRO A 2 -16.51 9.11 15.02
C PRO A 2 -15.29 8.55 14.28
N ILE A 3 -14.75 9.33 13.35
CA ILE A 3 -13.52 9.00 12.62
C ILE A 3 -12.40 8.93 13.67
N SER A 4 -11.89 7.72 13.92
CA SER A 4 -10.77 7.53 14.83
C SER A 4 -9.44 7.72 14.10
N ILE A 5 -8.41 8.14 14.82
CA ILE A 5 -7.02 8.32 14.35
C ILE A 5 -6.55 7.25 13.34
N PRO A 6 -6.75 5.93 13.57
CA PRO A 6 -6.31 4.91 12.61
C PRO A 6 -7.04 4.96 11.26
N HIS A 7 -8.29 5.43 11.18
CA HIS A 7 -8.99 5.62 9.90
C HIS A 7 -8.36 6.76 9.10
N ILE A 8 -7.98 7.85 9.77
CA ILE A 8 -7.31 8.98 9.12
C ILE A 8 -5.97 8.51 8.58
N LEU A 9 -5.20 7.78 9.39
CA LEU A 9 -3.89 7.27 9.00
C LEU A 9 -3.97 6.29 7.81
N SER A 10 -4.94 5.37 7.85
CA SER A 10 -5.19 4.45 6.74
C SER A 10 -5.73 5.17 5.50
N GLY A 11 -6.52 6.24 5.66
CA GLY A 11 -7.03 7.04 4.55
C GLY A 11 -5.92 7.82 3.85
N ILE A 12 -5.02 8.45 4.61
CA ILE A 12 -3.82 9.12 4.08
C ILE A 12 -2.95 8.11 3.32
N SER A 13 -2.74 6.93 3.89
CA SER A 13 -2.00 5.83 3.23
C SER A 13 -2.58 5.50 1.86
N ILE A 14 -3.91 5.30 1.76
CA ILE A 14 -4.58 5.02 0.48
C ILE A 14 -4.44 6.20 -0.49
N ALA A 15 -4.65 7.43 -0.03
CA ALA A 15 -4.56 8.62 -0.87
C ALA A 15 -3.14 8.78 -1.48
N LEU A 16 -2.10 8.63 -0.66
CA LEU A 16 -0.70 8.66 -1.12
C LEU A 16 -0.43 7.57 -2.15
N LEU A 17 -0.92 6.35 -1.91
CA LEU A 17 -0.66 5.22 -2.79
C LEU A 17 -1.44 5.31 -4.10
N VAL A 18 -2.63 5.92 -4.10
CA VAL A 18 -3.39 6.23 -5.32
C VAL A 18 -2.71 7.33 -6.13
N ILE A 19 -2.27 8.41 -5.47
CA ILE A 19 -1.51 9.49 -6.15
C ILE A 19 -0.27 8.90 -6.82
N TYR A 20 0.50 8.10 -6.08
CA TYR A 20 1.67 7.41 -6.61
C TYR A 20 1.33 6.43 -7.74
N GLY A 21 0.29 5.61 -7.57
CA GLY A 21 -0.11 4.64 -8.59
C GLY A 21 -0.52 5.30 -9.90
N VAL A 22 -1.31 6.38 -9.83
CA VAL A 22 -1.70 7.16 -11.02
C VAL A 22 -0.47 7.80 -11.66
N ASP A 23 0.43 8.35 -10.86
CA ASP A 23 1.66 8.98 -11.32
C ASP A 23 2.60 8.00 -12.05
N VAL A 24 2.74 6.79 -11.53
CA VAL A 24 3.48 5.70 -12.19
C VAL A 24 2.82 5.30 -13.51
N VAL A 25 1.49 5.20 -13.56
CA VAL A 25 0.75 4.85 -14.78
C VAL A 25 0.88 5.96 -15.84
N VAL A 26 0.77 7.23 -15.44
CA VAL A 26 0.94 8.38 -16.33
C VAL A 26 2.38 8.48 -16.83
N GLY A 27 3.36 8.20 -15.97
CA GLY A 27 4.79 8.13 -16.31
C GLY A 27 5.19 6.85 -17.06
N GLY A 28 4.25 6.13 -17.70
CA GLY A 28 4.57 4.97 -18.54
C GLY A 28 5.09 3.75 -17.76
N GLY A 29 4.57 3.49 -16.56
CA GLY A 29 4.98 2.33 -15.75
C GLY A 29 6.27 2.53 -14.98
N GLY A 30 6.66 3.78 -14.72
CA GLY A 30 7.84 4.15 -13.92
C GLY A 30 9.13 4.37 -14.72
N ALA A 31 9.08 4.24 -16.05
CA ALA A 31 10.21 4.49 -16.95
C ALA A 31 10.28 5.95 -17.45
N GLY A 32 9.16 6.69 -17.44
CA GLY A 32 9.07 8.09 -17.85
C GLY A 32 8.84 9.05 -16.68
N ASP A 33 8.84 10.35 -17.00
CA ASP A 33 8.44 11.38 -16.06
C ASP A 33 6.92 11.32 -15.86
N GLY A 34 6.49 10.89 -14.66
CA GLY A 34 5.12 11.10 -14.20
C GLY A 34 4.80 12.58 -14.00
N PHE A 35 3.63 12.88 -13.46
CA PHE A 35 3.23 14.27 -13.19
C PHE A 35 3.88 14.86 -11.93
N LEU A 36 4.39 14.02 -11.02
CA LEU A 36 5.22 14.50 -9.90
C LEU A 36 6.62 14.90 -10.42
N PRO A 37 7.13 16.09 -10.05
CA PRO A 37 8.42 16.61 -10.52
C PRO A 37 9.60 15.99 -9.75
N PHE A 38 9.62 14.67 -9.67
CA PHE A 38 10.65 13.88 -8.99
C PHE A 38 11.06 12.70 -9.88
N ASP A 39 12.30 12.24 -9.73
CA ASP A 39 12.77 11.03 -10.38
C ASP A 39 12.01 9.79 -9.86
N ALA A 40 12.00 8.72 -10.68
CA ALA A 40 11.27 7.48 -10.41
C ALA A 40 11.60 6.83 -9.05
N MET A 41 12.84 6.91 -8.60
CA MET A 41 13.26 6.34 -7.32
C MET A 41 12.75 7.18 -6.15
N THR A 42 12.90 8.51 -6.24
CA THR A 42 12.44 9.44 -5.20
C THR A 42 10.93 9.36 -5.01
N ARG A 43 10.14 9.28 -6.10
CA ARG A 43 8.68 9.10 -5.97
C ARG A 43 8.29 7.77 -5.30
N GLY A 44 8.98 6.68 -5.62
CA GLY A 44 8.73 5.37 -5.00
C GLY A 44 9.02 5.37 -3.51
N VAL A 45 10.13 5.98 -3.10
CA VAL A 45 10.50 6.10 -1.69
C VAL A 45 9.60 7.10 -0.95
N ALA A 46 9.28 8.25 -1.56
CA ALA A 46 8.53 9.30 -0.89
C ALA A 46 7.03 9.03 -0.81
N PHE A 47 6.44 8.36 -1.82
CA PHE A 47 4.99 8.14 -1.88
C PHE A 47 4.59 6.66 -1.81
N GLY A 48 5.48 5.72 -2.14
CA GLY A 48 5.21 4.28 -2.05
C GLY A 48 5.52 3.68 -0.67
N PHE A 49 6.60 4.12 -0.01
CA PHE A 49 7.04 3.55 1.27
C PHE A 49 6.23 4.02 2.49
N PRO A 50 5.90 5.32 2.66
CA PRO A 50 5.15 5.78 3.83
C PRO A 50 3.78 5.10 4.02
N PRO A 51 2.98 4.83 2.96
CA PRO A 51 1.74 4.08 3.09
C PRO A 51 1.89 2.71 3.77
N ILE A 52 3.01 2.01 3.54
CA ILE A 52 3.30 0.72 4.17
C ILE A 52 3.41 0.91 5.68
N ILE A 53 4.24 1.85 6.13
CA ILE A 53 4.44 2.15 7.56
C ILE A 53 3.13 2.62 8.19
N LEU A 54 2.45 3.58 7.54
CA LEU A 54 1.20 4.15 8.04
C LEU A 54 0.12 3.07 8.22
N SER A 55 0.04 2.10 7.31
CA SER A 55 -0.93 1.00 7.39
C SER A 55 -0.62 0.03 8.53
N ILE A 56 0.66 -0.30 8.73
CA ILE A 56 1.10 -1.14 9.85
C ILE A 56 0.81 -0.43 11.18
N VAL A 57 1.18 0.85 11.29
CA VAL A 57 0.93 1.67 12.49
C VAL A 57 -0.58 1.80 12.76
N ALA A 58 -1.39 2.05 11.72
CA ALA A 58 -2.85 2.11 11.83
C ALA A 58 -3.44 0.79 12.38
N PHE A 59 -2.89 -0.35 11.95
CA PHE A 59 -3.29 -1.66 12.48
C PHE A 59 -2.99 -1.79 13.98
N PHE A 60 -1.79 -1.43 14.45
CA PHE A 60 -1.40 -1.57 15.85
C PHE A 60 -2.04 -0.54 16.79
N ILE A 61 -2.24 0.71 16.33
CA ILE A 61 -2.88 1.77 17.12
C ILE A 61 -4.36 1.47 17.38
N ALA A 62 -5.05 0.83 16.45
CA ALA A 62 -6.45 0.46 16.62
C ALA A 62 -6.63 -0.67 17.66
N LYS A 63 -6.64 -0.31 18.94
CA LYS A 63 -6.75 -1.22 20.09
C LYS A 63 -8.20 -1.54 20.53
N LYS A 64 -9.20 -0.64 20.38
CA LYS A 64 -10.66 -0.85 20.67
C LYS A 64 -11.57 0.19 19.95
N PRO A 65 -12.86 -0.07 19.63
CA PRO A 65 -13.57 -1.34 19.46
C PRO A 65 -13.45 -1.77 17.97
N PRO A 66 -14.24 -2.73 17.46
CA PRO A 66 -13.90 -3.45 16.24
C PRO A 66 -14.27 -2.68 14.96
N TYR A 67 -13.28 -2.07 14.31
CA TYR A 67 -13.50 -1.31 13.07
C TYR A 67 -13.44 -2.22 11.85
N THR A 68 -14.60 -2.74 11.43
CA THR A 68 -14.74 -3.43 10.14
C THR A 68 -14.28 -2.52 9.00
N GLY A 69 -14.56 -1.21 9.09
CA GLY A 69 -14.11 -0.20 8.13
C GLY A 69 -12.58 -0.13 7.99
N LEU A 70 -11.85 -0.04 9.10
CA LEU A 70 -10.37 -0.05 9.07
C LEU A 70 -9.82 -1.34 8.46
N GLY A 71 -10.43 -2.49 8.75
CA GLY A 71 -10.02 -3.77 8.17
C GLY A 71 -10.16 -3.79 6.64
N ILE A 72 -11.25 -3.23 6.10
CA ILE A 72 -11.46 -3.09 4.66
C ILE A 72 -10.41 -2.13 4.06
N MET A 73 -10.13 -1.01 4.72
CA MET A 73 -9.12 -0.05 4.25
C MET A 73 -7.73 -0.69 4.16
N LEU A 74 -7.33 -1.49 5.14
CA LEU A 74 -6.06 -2.23 5.10
C LEU A 74 -6.02 -3.27 3.97
N ILE A 75 -7.13 -3.96 3.69
CA ILE A 75 -7.20 -4.88 2.54
C ILE A 75 -7.01 -4.11 1.24
N ILE A 76 -7.68 -2.98 1.07
CA ILE A 76 -7.53 -2.13 -0.11
C ILE A 76 -6.07 -1.68 -0.25
N THR A 77 -5.45 -1.20 0.82
CA THR A 77 -4.03 -0.82 0.78
C THR A 77 -3.13 -2.00 0.40
N GLY A 78 -3.36 -3.18 0.98
CA GLY A 78 -2.60 -4.39 0.65
C GLY A 78 -2.72 -4.78 -0.83
N VAL A 79 -3.93 -4.72 -1.38
CA VAL A 79 -4.18 -4.99 -2.82
C VAL A 79 -3.46 -3.97 -3.70
N LEU A 80 -3.54 -2.69 -3.37
CA LEU A 80 -2.86 -1.65 -4.16
C LEU A 80 -1.33 -1.81 -4.12
N ILE A 81 -0.75 -2.21 -2.98
CA ILE A 81 0.68 -2.52 -2.86
C ILE A 81 1.05 -3.74 -3.73
N ILE A 82 0.22 -4.78 -3.73
CA ILE A 82 0.44 -5.97 -4.58
C ILE A 82 0.43 -5.55 -6.06
N ILE A 83 -0.51 -4.71 -6.48
CA ILE A 83 -0.57 -4.20 -7.86
C ILE A 83 0.72 -3.44 -8.19
N GLY A 84 1.18 -2.55 -7.31
CA GLY A 84 2.45 -1.84 -7.48
C GLY A 84 3.66 -2.78 -7.57
N GLY A 85 3.69 -3.83 -6.75
CA GLY A 85 4.72 -4.86 -6.79
C GLY A 85 4.72 -5.66 -8.09
N ILE A 86 3.54 -6.06 -8.59
CA ILE A 86 3.39 -6.75 -9.89
C ILE A 86 3.90 -5.85 -11.02
N MET A 87 3.48 -4.58 -11.04
CA MET A 87 3.94 -3.61 -12.03
C MET A 87 5.47 -3.46 -12.02
N SER A 88 6.08 -3.40 -10.84
CA SER A 88 7.54 -3.35 -10.69
C SER A 88 8.22 -4.62 -11.24
N VAL A 89 7.65 -5.80 -11.03
CA VAL A 89 8.19 -7.05 -11.58
C VAL A 89 8.02 -7.10 -13.09
N THR A 90 6.89 -6.65 -13.65
CA THR A 90 6.67 -6.66 -15.10
C THR A 90 7.57 -5.66 -15.81
N SER A 91 7.76 -4.46 -15.26
CA SER A 91 8.68 -3.46 -15.82
C SER A 91 10.15 -3.87 -15.68
N SER A 92 10.48 -4.77 -14.75
CA SER A 92 11.85 -5.29 -14.59
C SER A 92 12.35 -6.04 -15.83
N VAL A 93 11.44 -6.63 -16.62
CA VAL A 93 11.78 -7.43 -17.81
C VAL A 93 12.40 -6.57 -18.92
N GLU A 94 12.15 -5.26 -18.90
CA GLU A 94 12.56 -4.33 -19.96
C GLU A 94 13.80 -3.49 -19.61
N THR A 95 14.46 -3.74 -18.47
CA THR A 95 15.56 -2.89 -17.97
C THR A 95 16.84 -3.68 -17.63
N GLU A 96 18.01 -3.02 -17.75
CA GLU A 96 19.31 -3.56 -17.33
C GLU A 96 19.39 -3.86 -15.82
N ASN A 97 18.43 -3.35 -15.03
CA ASN A 97 18.35 -3.53 -13.57
C ASN A 97 17.27 -4.54 -13.13
N SER A 98 16.93 -5.45 -14.04
CA SER A 98 15.92 -6.52 -13.90
C SER A 98 15.99 -7.28 -12.57
N ALA A 99 17.17 -7.74 -12.15
CA ALA A 99 17.35 -8.49 -10.90
C ALA A 99 16.96 -7.68 -9.64
N ARG A 100 17.25 -6.37 -9.62
CA ARG A 100 16.88 -5.49 -8.50
C ARG A 100 15.38 -5.20 -8.48
N MET A 101 14.81 -4.80 -9.62
CA MET A 101 13.36 -4.50 -9.70
C MET A 101 12.49 -5.72 -9.44
N MET A 102 12.95 -6.93 -9.81
CA MET A 102 12.28 -8.18 -9.49
C MET A 102 12.32 -8.49 -7.98
N GLY A 103 13.45 -8.22 -7.32
CA GLY A 103 13.59 -8.35 -5.86
C GLY A 103 12.74 -7.34 -5.09
N GLU A 104 12.79 -6.07 -5.49
CA GLU A 104 12.00 -4.98 -4.89
C GLU A 104 10.50 -5.23 -5.10
N GLY A 105 10.06 -5.50 -6.33
CA GLY A 105 8.67 -5.81 -6.65
C GLY A 105 8.15 -7.07 -5.95
N GLY A 106 8.96 -8.14 -5.89
CA GLY A 106 8.64 -9.35 -5.14
C GLY A 106 8.45 -9.08 -3.64
N SER A 107 9.32 -8.25 -3.05
CA SER A 107 9.19 -7.86 -1.64
C SER A 107 7.91 -7.06 -1.36
N LEU A 108 7.51 -6.17 -2.29
CA LEU A 108 6.26 -5.40 -2.18
C LEU A 108 5.04 -6.32 -2.23
N ILE A 109 5.03 -7.35 -3.09
CA ILE A 109 3.95 -8.34 -3.13
C ILE A 109 3.79 -9.03 -1.78
N VAL A 110 4.91 -9.50 -1.19
CA VAL A 110 4.89 -10.15 0.13
C VAL A 110 4.35 -9.19 1.22
N ILE A 111 4.82 -7.94 1.23
CA ILE A 111 4.35 -6.92 2.19
C ILE A 111 2.86 -6.63 2.00
N GLY A 112 2.38 -6.50 0.76
CA GLY A 112 0.98 -6.27 0.46
C GLY A 112 0.08 -7.43 0.90
N ILE A 113 0.54 -8.68 0.74
CA ILE A 113 -0.15 -9.88 1.26
C ILE A 113 -0.25 -9.81 2.79
N ILE A 114 0.83 -9.44 3.48
CA ILE A 114 0.84 -9.29 4.94
C ILE A 114 -0.18 -8.23 5.38
N ILE A 115 -0.19 -7.06 4.76
CA ILE A 115 -1.11 -5.97 5.09
C ILE A 115 -2.56 -6.38 4.84
N ALA A 116 -2.84 -7.05 3.72
CA ALA A 116 -4.17 -7.57 3.43
C ALA A 116 -4.61 -8.63 4.46
N ALA A 117 -3.71 -9.52 4.87
CA ALA A 117 -3.97 -10.53 5.90
C ALA A 117 -4.25 -9.86 7.26
N LEU A 118 -3.50 -8.83 7.64
CA LEU A 118 -3.77 -8.03 8.84
C LEU A 118 -5.16 -7.38 8.79
N GLY A 119 -5.56 -6.84 7.64
CA GLY A 119 -6.91 -6.33 7.41
C GLY A 119 -7.99 -7.40 7.62
N ALA A 120 -7.80 -8.59 7.04
CA ALA A 120 -8.72 -9.72 7.21
C ALA A 120 -8.80 -10.20 8.68
N ILE A 121 -7.67 -10.28 9.39
CA ILE A 121 -7.63 -10.60 10.83
C ILE A 121 -8.42 -9.55 11.63
N LYS A 122 -8.29 -8.27 11.29
CA LYS A 122 -9.05 -7.18 11.93
C LYS A 122 -10.56 -7.39 11.78
N ILE A 123 -11.02 -7.74 10.57
CA ILE A 123 -12.44 -8.01 10.29
C ILE A 123 -12.93 -9.24 11.07
N LYS A 124 -12.16 -10.34 11.09
CA LYS A 124 -12.54 -11.55 11.84
C LYS A 124 -12.65 -11.29 13.34
N LYS A 125 -11.67 -10.60 13.92
CA LYS A 125 -11.70 -10.20 15.34
C LYS A 125 -12.86 -9.24 15.62
N SER A 126 -13.19 -8.40 14.64
CA SER A 126 -14.31 -7.49 14.71
C SER A 126 -15.65 -8.19 14.84
N LYS A 127 -15.89 -9.19 13.99
CA LYS A 127 -17.12 -9.98 13.99
C LYS A 127 -17.25 -10.86 15.24
N SER A 128 -16.14 -11.33 15.83
CA SER A 128 -16.15 -12.15 17.05
C SER A 128 -16.45 -11.36 18.32
N SER A 129 -16.23 -10.04 18.35
CA SER A 129 -16.47 -9.21 19.54
C SER A 129 -17.92 -8.71 19.65
N VAL A 130 -18.76 -9.03 18.67
CA VAL A 130 -20.17 -8.64 18.58
C VAL A 130 -21.10 -9.81 18.94
N LYS A 131 -20.56 -11.03 19.09
CA LYS A 131 -21.25 -12.18 19.71
C LYS A 131 -20.96 -12.20 21.20
#